data_AF-A0A959DWB5-F1
#
_entry.id   AF-A0A959DWB5-F1
#
_cell.length_a   1.000
_cell.length_b   1.000
_cell.length_c   1.000
_cell.angle_alpha   90.00
_cell.angle_beta   90.00
_cell.angle_gamma   90.00
#
_symmetry.space_group_name_H-M   'P 1'
#
loop_
_entity.id
_entity.type
_entity.pdbx_description
1 polymer ?
#
loop_
_entity_poly.entity_id
_entity_poly.type
_entity_poly.pdbx_seq_one_letter_code
_entity_poly.pdbx_strand_id
1 'polypeptide(L)'
;MDNLNEPKEDNSQALFLFIRRLLANWYWFALSAIVCLIGAFIYLRYSTPVYQVNAEILITDDNKKGNSNAQLAMLNDLMGGKSKVDNEVLVLNTFDLMRSVVLEQKGYIRYYAQGKVKTSELELSAQPIEVLLLSDVDSIRRNVTFELTREKNNGFTFISEDTIIKARFNDTFQIKDIGKICIIPTSNFSKPIGGDLLINFSTVNNITNAYQNNLSLEIASLKSSVINLSLKYPLPYKGEHILNGLILN
;
A
#
# COMPACT_ATOMS: atom_id res chain seq x y z
N MET A 1 64.22 24.68 12.21
CA MET A 1 63.26 23.61 12.52
C MET A 1 62.75 23.91 13.91
N ASP A 2 61.49 24.30 14.06
CA ASP A 2 60.74 24.22 15.33
C ASP A 2 59.28 24.53 15.00
N ASN A 3 58.53 23.51 14.59
CA ASN A 3 57.67 22.64 15.38
C ASN A 3 56.25 23.22 15.58
N LEU A 4 55.33 22.62 14.83
CA LEU A 4 53.90 22.82 14.87
C LEU A 4 53.37 22.42 16.25
N ASN A 5 52.80 23.34 17.01
CA ASN A 5 51.87 23.00 18.08
C ASN A 5 50.62 23.87 17.97
N GLU A 6 49.62 23.33 17.29
CA GLU A 6 48.24 23.81 17.35
C GLU A 6 47.72 23.77 18.79
N PRO A 7 46.93 24.77 19.24
CA PRO A 7 46.35 24.78 20.57
C PRO A 7 45.20 23.76 20.66
N LYS A 8 45.49 22.53 21.08
CA LYS A 8 44.49 21.47 21.34
C LYS A 8 43.84 21.55 22.74
N GLU A 9 44.25 22.48 23.60
CA GLU A 9 43.83 22.54 25.01
C GLU A 9 42.56 23.35 25.30
N ASP A 10 42.08 24.19 24.38
CA ASP A 10 40.94 25.09 24.64
C ASP A 10 39.57 24.38 24.48
N ASN A 11 39.49 23.42 23.54
CA ASN A 11 38.25 22.68 23.27
C ASN A 11 37.82 21.78 24.43
N SER A 12 38.77 21.19 25.19
CA SER A 12 38.44 20.29 26.30
C SER A 12 37.86 21.04 27.49
N GLN A 13 38.38 22.24 27.79
CA GLN A 13 37.89 23.08 28.87
C GLN A 13 36.53 23.70 28.54
N ALA A 14 36.32 24.14 27.30
CA ALA A 14 35.03 24.62 26.82
C ALA A 14 33.94 23.54 26.89
N LEU A 15 34.26 22.30 26.52
CA LEU A 15 33.36 21.15 26.66
C LEU A 15 33.03 20.85 28.13
N PHE A 16 34.02 20.89 29.02
CA PHE A 16 33.80 20.62 30.44
C PHE A 16 32.89 21.66 31.10
N LEU A 17 33.06 22.95 30.76
CA LEU A 17 32.20 24.04 31.20
C LEU A 17 30.76 23.89 30.68
N PHE A 18 30.60 23.50 29.41
CA PHE A 18 29.30 23.25 28.80
C PHE A 18 28.55 22.08 29.47
N ILE A 19 29.25 20.96 29.70
CA ILE A 19 28.70 19.78 30.38
C ILE A 19 28.27 20.14 31.80
N ARG A 20 29.09 20.87 32.55
CA ARG A 20 28.75 21.29 33.92
C ARG A 20 27.50 22.17 33.97
N ARG A 21 27.30 23.05 32.97
CA ARG A 21 26.08 23.87 32.83
C ARG A 21 24.84 23.04 32.47
N LEU A 22 25.02 21.97 31.70
CA LEU A 22 23.97 21.03 31.35
C LEU A 22 23.55 20.18 32.56
N LEU A 23 24.50 19.70 33.37
CA LEU A 23 24.21 18.97 34.62
C LEU A 23 23.51 19.86 35.66
N ALA A 24 23.86 21.15 35.74
CA ALA A 24 23.18 22.07 36.65
C ALA A 24 21.69 22.27 36.30
N ASN A 25 21.32 22.16 35.02
CA ASN A 25 19.95 22.29 34.52
C ASN A 25 19.37 20.95 34.06
N TRP A 26 19.82 19.84 34.64
CA TRP A 26 19.46 18.49 34.19
C TRP A 26 17.95 18.24 34.15
N TYR A 27 17.16 18.92 34.99
CA TYR A 27 15.70 18.87 34.97
C TYR A 27 15.09 19.30 33.63
N TRP A 28 15.63 20.35 32.98
CA TRP A 28 15.15 20.81 31.67
C TRP A 28 15.52 19.84 30.55
N PHE A 29 16.67 19.19 30.67
CA PHE A 29 17.09 18.13 29.76
C PHE A 29 16.25 16.85 29.94
N ALA A 30 15.96 16.46 31.19
CA ALA A 30 15.08 15.33 31.50
C ALA A 30 13.65 15.61 31.01
N LEU A 31 13.14 16.83 31.21
CA LEU A 31 11.83 17.25 30.72
C LEU A 31 11.76 17.20 29.19
N SER A 32 12.76 17.72 28.49
CA SER A 32 12.78 17.66 27.02
C SER A 32 12.88 16.23 26.49
N ALA A 33 13.65 15.36 27.16
CA ALA A 33 13.72 13.94 26.85
C ALA A 33 12.35 13.26 27.03
N ILE A 34 11.64 13.54 28.13
CA ILE A 34 10.28 13.01 28.35
C ILE A 34 9.31 13.49 27.27
N VAL A 35 9.33 14.79 26.94
CA VAL A 35 8.47 15.34 25.88
C VAL A 35 8.77 14.69 24.52
N CYS A 36 10.05 14.46 24.20
CA CYS A 36 10.46 13.77 22.99
C CYS A 36 9.97 12.31 22.98
N LEU A 37 10.09 11.58 24.10
CA LEU A 37 9.59 10.20 24.23
C LEU A 37 8.07 10.13 24.10
N ILE A 38 7.33 11.06 24.69
CA ILE A 38 5.88 11.15 24.56
C ILE A 38 5.51 11.42 23.10
N GLY A 39 6.18 12.37 22.45
CA GLY A 39 5.99 12.68 21.04
C GLY A 39 6.27 11.48 20.13
N ALA A 40 7.38 10.78 20.35
CA ALA A 40 7.75 9.57 19.63
C ALA A 40 6.73 8.45 19.85
N PHE A 41 6.27 8.24 21.09
CA PHE A 41 5.25 7.24 21.42
C PHE A 41 3.92 7.54 20.71
N ILE A 42 3.46 8.79 20.74
CA ILE A 42 2.26 9.25 20.03
C ILE A 42 2.43 9.00 18.53
N TYR A 43 3.58 9.37 17.95
CA TYR A 43 3.87 9.16 16.53
C TYR A 43 3.82 7.67 16.15
N LEU A 44 4.48 6.80 16.90
CA LEU A 44 4.46 5.35 16.65
C LEU A 44 3.06 4.76 16.81
N ARG A 45 2.29 5.23 17.80
CA ARG A 45 0.95 4.71 18.08
C ARG A 45 -0.04 5.01 16.95
N TYR A 46 0.11 6.14 16.26
CA TYR A 46 -0.84 6.61 15.26
C TYR A 46 -0.38 6.47 13.80
N SER A 47 0.90 6.20 13.56
CA SER A 47 1.40 5.90 12.21
C SER A 47 0.72 4.66 11.62
N THR A 48 0.39 4.70 10.32
CA THR A 48 -0.03 3.51 9.55
C THR A 48 1.17 2.63 9.28
N PRO A 49 1.21 1.37 9.79
CA PRO A 49 2.29 0.46 9.45
C PRO A 49 2.23 0.16 7.95
N VAL A 50 3.41 0.09 7.32
CA VAL A 50 3.57 -0.35 5.93
C VAL A 50 4.36 -1.65 5.98
N TYR A 51 3.76 -2.72 5.49
CA TYR A 51 4.38 -4.03 5.42
C TYR A 51 4.98 -4.26 4.05
N GLN A 52 6.09 -5.00 3.99
CA GLN A 52 6.66 -5.47 2.75
C GLN A 52 6.31 -6.95 2.60
N VAL A 53 5.50 -7.26 1.59
CA VAL A 53 5.14 -8.64 1.22
C VAL A 53 6.06 -9.06 0.08
N ASN A 54 6.63 -10.27 0.15
CA ASN A 54 7.54 -10.77 -0.87
C ASN A 54 7.00 -12.07 -1.46
N ALA A 55 7.28 -12.31 -2.74
CA ALA A 55 7.01 -13.57 -3.42
C ALA A 55 8.16 -13.92 -4.36
N GLU A 56 8.43 -15.21 -4.55
CA GLU A 56 9.49 -15.70 -5.42
C GLU A 56 8.89 -16.58 -6.51
N ILE A 57 9.18 -16.27 -7.77
CA ILE A 57 8.77 -17.09 -8.92
C ILE A 57 10.00 -17.77 -9.51
N LEU A 58 9.94 -19.09 -9.65
CA LEU A 58 10.89 -19.86 -10.43
C LEU A 58 10.37 -20.08 -11.85
N ILE A 59 11.07 -19.53 -12.84
CA ILE A 59 10.80 -19.77 -14.26
C ILE A 59 11.48 -21.07 -14.66
N THR A 60 10.69 -22.10 -14.95
CA THR A 60 11.19 -23.37 -15.47
C THR A 60 11.18 -23.34 -17.01
N ASP A 61 12.31 -23.60 -17.65
CA ASP A 61 12.40 -23.74 -19.10
C ASP A 61 11.75 -25.07 -19.56
N ASP A 62 10.48 -25.02 -19.97
CA ASP A 62 9.79 -26.18 -20.56
C ASP A 62 10.28 -26.56 -21.97
N ASN A 63 11.26 -25.83 -22.50
CA ASN A 63 11.81 -26.05 -23.86
C ASN A 63 12.86 -27.17 -23.97
N LYS A 64 13.02 -28.04 -22.96
CA LYS A 64 13.83 -29.27 -23.08
C LYS A 64 13.12 -30.43 -23.81
N LYS A 65 12.22 -30.12 -24.74
CA LYS A 65 11.70 -31.07 -25.75
C LYS A 65 12.02 -30.55 -27.16
N GLY A 66 13.28 -30.65 -27.58
CA GLY A 66 13.67 -30.38 -28.97
C GLY A 66 15.09 -29.81 -29.12
N ASN A 67 16.01 -30.64 -29.59
CA ASN A 67 17.46 -30.42 -29.62
C ASN A 67 17.95 -29.39 -30.68
N SER A 68 17.16 -28.38 -31.06
CA SER A 68 17.49 -27.42 -32.13
C SER A 68 17.63 -25.96 -31.67
N ASN A 69 17.14 -25.59 -30.49
CA ASN A 69 17.16 -24.19 -30.03
C ASN A 69 18.30 -23.86 -29.03
N ALA A 70 19.06 -24.85 -28.57
CA ALA A 70 20.12 -24.65 -27.59
C ALA A 70 21.33 -23.86 -28.14
N GLN A 71 21.71 -24.08 -29.39
CA GLN A 71 22.82 -23.34 -30.03
C GLN A 71 22.46 -21.87 -30.29
N LEU A 72 21.19 -21.59 -30.64
CA LEU A 72 20.73 -20.21 -30.86
C LEU A 72 20.64 -19.42 -29.56
N ALA A 73 20.18 -20.06 -28.47
CA ALA A 73 20.15 -19.45 -27.14
C ALA A 73 21.56 -19.15 -26.61
N MET A 74 22.50 -20.08 -26.82
CA MET A 74 23.91 -19.92 -26.43
C MET A 74 24.62 -18.82 -27.24
N LEU A 75 24.28 -18.68 -28.54
CA LEU A 75 24.79 -17.60 -29.39
C LEU A 75 24.21 -16.23 -28.96
N ASN A 76 22.93 -16.17 -28.58
CA ASN A 76 22.32 -14.94 -28.05
C ASN A 76 22.96 -14.49 -26.74
N ASP A 77 23.27 -15.42 -25.84
CA ASP A 77 23.94 -15.17 -24.56
C ASP A 77 25.39 -14.65 -24.78
N LEU A 78 26.12 -15.23 -25.73
CA LEU A 78 27.47 -14.78 -26.14
C LEU A 78 27.48 -13.40 -26.80
N MET A 79 26.38 -12.98 -27.42
CA MET A 79 26.23 -11.66 -28.06
C MET A 79 25.64 -10.59 -27.13
N GLY A 80 25.43 -10.87 -25.85
CA GLY A 80 24.85 -9.93 -24.89
C GLY A 80 23.35 -9.68 -25.09
N GLY A 81 22.63 -10.64 -25.68
CA GLY A 81 21.19 -10.60 -25.79
C GLY A 81 20.54 -10.60 -24.41
N LYS A 82 19.52 -9.75 -24.21
CA LYS A 82 18.72 -9.71 -22.97
C LYS A 82 18.17 -11.11 -22.69
N SER A 83 18.31 -11.57 -21.46
CA SER A 83 17.90 -12.92 -21.05
C SER A 83 16.37 -13.05 -21.13
N LYS A 84 15.84 -14.28 -21.26
CA LYS A 84 14.39 -14.53 -21.19
C LYS A 84 13.78 -14.02 -19.88
N VAL A 85 14.55 -14.09 -18.79
CA VAL A 85 14.14 -13.59 -17.47
C VAL A 85 13.89 -12.08 -17.50
N ASP A 86 14.72 -11.31 -18.21
CA ASP A 86 14.52 -9.87 -18.37
C ASP A 86 13.21 -9.53 -19.10
N ASN A 87 12.79 -10.37 -20.06
CA ASN A 87 11.51 -10.22 -20.75
C ASN A 87 10.32 -10.54 -19.84
N GLU A 88 10.40 -11.60 -19.02
CA GLU A 88 9.33 -11.94 -18.06
C GLU A 88 9.16 -10.86 -16.98
N VAL A 89 10.27 -10.30 -16.46
CA VAL A 89 10.21 -9.15 -15.55
C VAL A 89 9.52 -7.95 -16.21
N LEU A 90 9.78 -7.70 -17.50
CA LEU A 90 9.10 -6.63 -18.23
C LEU A 90 7.60 -6.87 -18.35
N VAL A 91 7.18 -8.11 -18.58
CA VAL A 91 5.75 -8.51 -18.68
C VAL A 91 5.06 -8.39 -17.32
N LEU A 92 5.67 -8.88 -16.24
CA LEU A 92 5.15 -8.78 -14.88
C LEU A 92 5.02 -7.33 -14.40
N ASN A 93 5.82 -6.40 -14.96
CA ASN A 93 5.72 -4.97 -14.69
C ASN A 93 4.75 -4.21 -15.60
N THR A 94 3.96 -4.90 -16.44
CA THR A 94 3.04 -4.20 -17.35
C THR A 94 1.87 -3.57 -16.60
N PHE A 95 1.46 -2.39 -17.08
CA PHE A 95 0.28 -1.70 -16.57
C PHE A 95 -0.98 -2.52 -16.76
N ASP A 96 -1.10 -3.26 -17.86
CA ASP A 96 -2.27 -4.05 -18.18
C ASP A 96 -2.44 -5.26 -17.25
N LEU A 97 -1.36 -5.93 -16.87
CA LEU A 97 -1.41 -7.02 -15.89
C LEU A 97 -1.84 -6.51 -14.52
N MET A 98 -1.20 -5.44 -14.03
CA MET A 98 -1.58 -4.82 -12.76
C MET A 98 -3.04 -4.33 -12.78
N ARG A 99 -3.48 -3.74 -13.90
CA ARG A 99 -4.87 -3.31 -14.10
C ARG A 99 -5.83 -4.48 -13.96
N SER A 100 -5.50 -5.63 -14.55
CA SER A 100 -6.31 -6.85 -14.48
C SER A 100 -6.46 -7.34 -13.03
N VAL A 101 -5.37 -7.33 -12.25
CA VAL A 101 -5.40 -7.67 -10.82
C VAL A 101 -6.26 -6.69 -10.01
N VAL A 102 -6.16 -5.38 -10.29
CA VAL A 102 -7.02 -4.36 -9.64
C VAL A 102 -8.50 -4.61 -9.92
N LEU A 103 -8.85 -5.01 -11.14
CA LEU A 103 -10.22 -5.31 -11.54
C LEU A 103 -10.74 -6.58 -10.86
N GLU A 104 -9.95 -7.66 -10.87
CA GLU A 104 -10.30 -8.95 -10.27
C GLU A 104 -10.58 -8.80 -8.77
N GLN A 105 -9.73 -8.05 -8.07
CA GLN A 105 -9.86 -7.81 -6.62
C GLN A 105 -10.85 -6.69 -6.26
N LYS A 106 -11.46 -6.05 -7.26
CA LYS A 106 -12.30 -4.86 -7.09
C LYS A 106 -11.62 -3.75 -6.26
N GLY A 107 -10.29 -3.58 -6.43
CA GLY A 107 -9.47 -2.66 -5.64
C GLY A 107 -9.82 -1.17 -5.80
N TYR A 108 -10.68 -0.85 -6.76
CA TYR A 108 -11.24 0.48 -7.00
C TYR A 108 -12.29 0.91 -5.96
N ILE A 109 -12.81 -0.02 -5.14
CA ILE A 109 -13.65 0.29 -3.97
C ILE A 109 -12.90 -0.16 -2.71
N ARG A 110 -12.63 0.78 -1.81
CA ARG A 110 -11.97 0.50 -0.52
C ARG A 110 -12.81 0.99 0.64
N TYR A 111 -12.71 0.29 1.76
CA TYR A 111 -13.45 0.56 2.97
C TYR A 111 -12.49 0.97 4.07
N TYR A 112 -12.82 2.01 4.81
CA TYR A 112 -12.04 2.46 5.95
C TYR A 112 -12.92 2.65 7.17
N ALA A 113 -12.38 2.33 8.34
CA ALA A 113 -12.93 2.70 9.62
C ALA A 113 -12.27 4.00 10.08
N GLN A 114 -13.03 5.08 10.16
CA GLN A 114 -12.57 6.36 10.69
C GLN A 114 -12.75 6.38 12.20
N GLY A 115 -11.67 6.12 12.93
CA GLY A 115 -11.63 6.32 14.38
C GLY A 115 -11.39 7.79 14.73
N LYS A 116 -11.40 8.10 16.03
CA LYS A 116 -11.16 9.48 16.54
C LYS A 116 -9.77 10.02 16.22
N VAL A 117 -8.79 9.14 16.02
CA VAL A 117 -7.36 9.53 15.88
C VAL A 117 -6.70 8.94 14.64
N LYS A 118 -7.20 7.82 14.12
CA LYS A 118 -6.64 7.13 12.96
C LYS A 118 -7.74 6.52 12.11
N THR A 119 -7.58 6.67 10.81
CA THR A 119 -8.37 5.98 9.80
C THR A 119 -7.60 4.72 9.37
N SER A 120 -8.25 3.56 9.46
CA SER A 120 -7.64 2.28 9.12
C SER A 120 -8.44 1.61 8.00
N GLU A 121 -7.74 1.05 7.01
CA GLU A 121 -8.40 0.28 5.96
C GLU A 121 -8.97 -1.02 6.54
N LEU A 122 -10.19 -1.34 6.13
CA LEU A 122 -10.87 -2.56 6.53
C LEU A 122 -10.48 -3.73 5.62
N GLU A 123 -10.35 -4.89 6.24
CA GLU A 123 -10.21 -6.15 5.55
C GLU A 123 -11.54 -6.54 4.88
N LEU A 124 -11.45 -7.20 3.73
CA LEU A 124 -12.62 -7.63 2.95
C LEU A 124 -13.52 -8.58 3.77
N SER A 125 -12.93 -9.45 4.60
CA SER A 125 -13.64 -10.39 5.47
C SER A 125 -14.38 -9.71 6.64
N ALA A 126 -13.92 -8.53 7.05
CA ALA A 126 -14.43 -7.76 8.18
C ALA A 126 -15.38 -6.63 7.77
N GLN A 127 -15.56 -6.40 6.46
CA GLN A 127 -16.38 -5.32 5.95
C GLN A 127 -17.85 -5.50 6.38
N PRO A 128 -18.51 -4.45 6.92
CA PRO A 128 -19.89 -4.51 7.39
C PRO A 128 -20.92 -4.46 6.25
N ILE A 129 -20.51 -3.97 5.09
CA ILE A 129 -21.33 -3.83 3.88
C ILE A 129 -20.47 -4.16 2.66
N GLU A 130 -21.12 -4.55 1.58
CA GLU A 130 -20.53 -4.73 0.27
C GLU A 130 -21.21 -3.77 -0.72
N VAL A 131 -20.40 -3.05 -1.49
CA VAL A 131 -20.86 -2.20 -2.58
C VAL A 131 -20.74 -2.98 -3.89
N LEU A 132 -21.87 -3.20 -4.54
CA LEU A 132 -21.94 -3.73 -5.89
C LEU A 132 -22.05 -2.58 -6.89
N LEU A 133 -21.04 -2.46 -7.74
CA LEU A 133 -21.11 -1.59 -8.91
C LEU A 133 -21.87 -2.32 -10.02
N LEU A 134 -23.01 -1.75 -10.42
CA LEU A 134 -23.88 -2.31 -11.47
C LEU A 134 -23.63 -1.65 -12.83
N SER A 135 -22.91 -0.54 -12.86
CA SER A 135 -22.37 0.07 -14.08
C SER A 135 -20.98 -0.48 -14.40
N ASP A 136 -20.45 -0.09 -15.56
CA ASP A 136 -19.07 -0.38 -15.90
C ASP A 136 -18.10 0.31 -14.92
N VAL A 137 -16.97 -0.32 -14.62
CA VAL A 137 -15.90 0.22 -13.75
C VAL A 137 -15.36 1.56 -14.23
N ASP A 138 -15.38 1.80 -15.55
CA ASP A 138 -14.95 3.06 -16.17
C ASP A 138 -15.96 4.20 -15.93
N SER A 139 -17.12 3.91 -15.33
CA SER A 139 -18.06 4.93 -14.85
C SER A 139 -17.50 5.72 -13.67
N ILE A 140 -16.49 5.18 -12.95
CA ILE A 140 -15.78 5.86 -11.87
C ILE A 140 -14.76 6.82 -12.50
N ARG A 141 -15.17 8.09 -12.62
CA ARG A 141 -14.38 9.14 -13.28
C ARG A 141 -13.52 9.96 -12.32
N ARG A 142 -13.78 9.87 -11.02
CA ARG A 142 -13.04 10.60 -9.99
C ARG A 142 -12.85 9.79 -8.73
N ASN A 143 -11.83 10.15 -7.97
CA ASN A 143 -11.68 9.64 -6.61
C ASN A 143 -12.62 10.40 -5.69
N VAL A 144 -13.39 9.69 -4.89
CA VAL A 144 -14.33 10.28 -3.94
C VAL A 144 -14.47 9.36 -2.74
N THR A 145 -14.50 9.96 -1.56
CA THR A 145 -14.78 9.24 -0.32
C THR A 145 -16.15 9.66 0.17
N PHE A 146 -16.94 8.68 0.58
CA PHE A 146 -18.24 8.88 1.19
C PHE A 146 -18.24 8.29 2.59
N GLU A 147 -18.80 9.04 3.53
CA GLU A 147 -19.15 8.55 4.85
C GLU A 147 -20.54 7.93 4.81
N LEU A 148 -20.66 6.70 5.35
CA LEU A 148 -21.93 6.01 5.48
C LEU A 148 -22.40 6.04 6.92
N THR A 149 -23.52 6.75 7.14
CA THR A 149 -24.23 6.78 8.41
C THR A 149 -25.48 5.91 8.31
N ARG A 150 -25.67 4.99 9.25
CA ARG A 150 -26.87 4.15 9.30
C ARG A 150 -28.06 4.94 9.81
N GLU A 151 -29.20 4.83 9.13
CA GLU A 151 -30.46 5.39 9.58
C GLU A 151 -31.40 4.32 10.14
N LYS A 152 -32.43 4.76 10.87
CA LYS A 152 -33.52 3.89 11.32
C LYS A 152 -34.28 3.34 10.08
N ASN A 153 -34.90 2.17 10.21
CA ASN A 153 -35.67 1.50 9.14
C ASN A 153 -34.85 0.95 7.95
N ASN A 154 -33.65 0.41 8.21
CA ASN A 154 -32.78 -0.19 7.17
C ASN A 154 -32.36 0.81 6.07
N GLY A 155 -32.34 2.10 6.42
CA GLY A 155 -31.85 3.18 5.58
C GLY A 155 -30.37 3.51 5.88
N PHE A 156 -29.75 4.26 4.98
CA PHE A 156 -28.47 4.88 5.21
C PHE A 156 -28.40 6.25 4.52
N THR A 157 -27.51 7.08 5.05
CA THR A 157 -27.12 8.33 4.44
C THR A 157 -25.67 8.23 4.00
N PHE A 158 -25.41 8.62 2.76
CA PHE A 158 -24.10 8.65 2.13
C PHE A 158 -23.70 10.10 1.95
N ILE A 159 -22.66 10.53 2.64
CA ILE A 159 -22.23 11.92 2.71
C ILE A 159 -20.85 12.05 2.07
N SER A 160 -20.73 12.94 1.10
CA SER A 160 -19.45 13.43 0.58
C SER A 160 -19.49 14.95 0.54
N GLU A 161 -18.35 15.59 0.27
CA GLU A 161 -18.16 17.05 0.35
C GLU A 161 -19.30 17.84 -0.31
N ASP A 162 -19.78 17.39 -1.47
CA ASP A 162 -20.81 18.10 -2.26
C ASP A 162 -22.13 17.32 -2.41
N THR A 163 -22.29 16.15 -1.78
CA THR A 163 -23.42 15.27 -2.09
C THR A 163 -23.90 14.49 -0.87
N ILE A 164 -25.20 14.58 -0.61
CA ILE A 164 -25.89 13.79 0.42
C ILE A 164 -26.92 12.91 -0.29
N ILE A 165 -26.81 11.60 -0.13
CA ILE A 165 -27.72 10.62 -0.72
C ILE A 165 -28.36 9.83 0.40
N LYS A 166 -29.69 9.78 0.42
CA LYS A 166 -30.45 8.91 1.32
C LYS A 166 -31.03 7.76 0.53
N ALA A 167 -30.70 6.54 0.94
CA ALA A 167 -31.15 5.33 0.28
C ALA A 167 -31.39 4.22 1.30
N ARG A 168 -31.93 3.09 0.84
CA ARG A 168 -32.09 1.89 1.66
C ARG A 168 -31.11 0.82 1.23
N PHE A 169 -30.74 -0.05 2.16
CA PHE A 169 -29.92 -1.20 1.84
C PHE A 169 -30.65 -2.13 0.88
N ASN A 170 -29.89 -2.77 -0.01
CA ASN A 170 -30.37 -3.59 -1.13
C ASN A 170 -31.13 -2.85 -2.23
N ASP A 171 -31.31 -1.54 -2.12
CA ASP A 171 -31.84 -0.73 -3.21
C ASP A 171 -30.71 -0.20 -4.09
N THR A 172 -31.04 0.01 -5.35
CA THR A 172 -30.11 0.54 -6.34
C THR A 172 -30.28 2.04 -6.52
N PHE A 173 -29.18 2.77 -6.57
CA PHE A 173 -29.16 4.22 -6.78
C PHE A 173 -27.98 4.63 -7.65
N GLN A 174 -28.05 5.84 -8.20
CA GLN A 174 -27.04 6.36 -9.10
C GLN A 174 -26.30 7.52 -8.45
N ILE A 175 -24.97 7.47 -8.54
CA ILE A 175 -24.08 8.53 -8.09
C ILE A 175 -23.41 9.14 -9.32
N LYS A 176 -23.43 10.47 -9.40
CA LYS A 176 -22.72 11.22 -10.45
C LYS A 176 -21.22 10.89 -10.40
N ASP A 177 -20.63 10.62 -11.57
CA ASP A 177 -19.20 10.30 -11.76
C ASP A 177 -18.71 8.98 -11.14
N ILE A 178 -19.63 8.12 -10.66
CA ILE A 178 -19.34 6.77 -10.14
C ILE A 178 -20.19 5.70 -10.84
N GLY A 179 -21.47 6.00 -11.11
CA GLY A 179 -22.39 5.08 -11.78
C GLY A 179 -23.50 4.56 -10.88
N LYS A 180 -24.13 3.46 -11.30
CA LYS A 180 -25.23 2.80 -10.60
C LYS A 180 -24.66 1.78 -9.60
N ILE A 181 -25.02 1.89 -8.34
CA ILE A 181 -24.52 1.03 -7.27
C ILE A 181 -25.66 0.47 -6.41
N CYS A 182 -25.40 -0.66 -5.76
CA CYS A 182 -26.24 -1.25 -4.73
C CYS A 182 -25.38 -1.55 -3.49
N ILE A 183 -25.88 -1.24 -2.29
CA ILE A 183 -25.17 -1.51 -1.03
C ILE A 183 -25.89 -2.62 -0.27
N ILE A 184 -25.16 -3.70 -0.01
CA ILE A 184 -25.68 -4.91 0.63
C ILE A 184 -25.04 -5.07 2.02
N PRO A 185 -25.81 -5.24 3.10
CA PRO A 185 -25.29 -5.55 4.42
C PRO A 185 -24.64 -6.94 4.45
N THR A 186 -23.47 -7.07 5.07
CA THR A 186 -22.83 -8.37 5.29
C THR A 186 -23.19 -8.95 6.67
N SER A 187 -22.71 -10.16 6.97
CA SER A 187 -22.81 -10.76 8.30
C SER A 187 -22.16 -9.92 9.41
N ASN A 188 -21.20 -9.05 9.07
CA ASN A 188 -20.55 -8.15 10.02
C ASN A 188 -21.28 -6.82 10.20
N PHE A 189 -22.42 -6.61 9.54
CA PHE A 189 -23.16 -5.36 9.63
C PHE A 189 -23.49 -4.98 11.08
N SER A 190 -23.88 -5.95 11.92
CA SER A 190 -24.21 -5.69 13.32
C SER A 190 -23.01 -5.41 14.23
N LYS A 191 -21.77 -5.65 13.77
CA LYS A 191 -20.57 -5.47 14.59
C LYS A 191 -20.15 -4.00 14.63
N PRO A 192 -19.70 -3.47 15.79
CA PRO A 192 -19.15 -2.13 15.86
C PRO A 192 -17.80 -2.09 15.14
N ILE A 193 -17.66 -1.14 14.22
CA ILE A 193 -16.45 -0.95 13.39
C ILE A 193 -15.43 -0.02 14.09
N GLY A 194 -15.78 0.50 15.28
CA GLY A 194 -14.91 1.38 16.07
C GLY A 194 -14.88 2.84 15.59
N GLY A 195 -15.78 3.22 14.68
CA GLY A 195 -15.86 4.56 14.10
C GLY A 195 -16.84 4.63 12.93
N ASP A 196 -16.74 5.72 12.17
CA ASP A 196 -17.58 5.95 10.99
C ASP A 196 -17.04 5.17 9.80
N LEU A 197 -17.94 4.66 8.96
CA LEU A 197 -17.57 3.86 7.80
C LEU A 197 -17.35 4.77 6.60
N LEU A 198 -16.12 4.82 6.10
CA LEU A 198 -15.77 5.51 4.87
C LEU A 198 -15.66 4.51 3.71
N ILE A 199 -16.25 4.86 2.58
CA ILE A 199 -16.13 4.12 1.33
C ILE A 199 -15.43 5.03 0.33
N ASN A 200 -14.24 4.62 -0.10
CA ASN A 200 -13.46 5.32 -1.11
C ASN A 200 -13.67 4.62 -2.46
N PHE A 201 -14.13 5.39 -3.43
CA PHE A 201 -14.10 5.02 -4.85
C PHE A 201 -12.89 5.69 -5.47
N SER A 202 -12.10 4.94 -6.22
CA SER A 202 -10.96 5.45 -6.96
C SER A 202 -10.97 4.92 -8.38
N THR A 203 -10.45 5.70 -9.32
CA THR A 203 -10.35 5.23 -10.71
C THR A 203 -9.39 4.04 -10.79
N VAL A 204 -9.70 3.07 -11.66
CA VAL A 204 -8.87 1.86 -11.84
C VAL A 204 -7.43 2.24 -12.19
N ASN A 205 -7.24 3.24 -13.06
CA ASN A 205 -5.91 3.71 -13.45
C ASN A 205 -5.12 4.30 -12.27
N ASN A 206 -5.78 5.03 -11.37
CA ASN A 206 -5.12 5.59 -10.19
C ASN A 206 -4.63 4.46 -9.26
N ILE A 207 -5.49 3.47 -8.99
CA ILE A 207 -5.10 2.33 -8.16
C ILE A 207 -4.01 1.49 -8.81
N THR A 208 -4.09 1.28 -10.13
CA THR A 208 -3.07 0.56 -10.91
C THR A 208 -1.71 1.25 -10.77
N ASN A 209 -1.66 2.57 -11.00
CA ASN A 209 -0.44 3.36 -10.81
C ASN A 209 0.07 3.31 -9.36
N ALA A 210 -0.84 3.39 -8.38
CA ALA A 210 -0.47 3.31 -6.98
C ALA A 210 0.14 1.94 -6.64
N TYR A 211 -0.38 0.84 -7.18
CA TYR A 211 0.16 -0.50 -6.95
C TYR A 211 1.50 -0.67 -7.66
N GLN A 212 1.62 -0.23 -8.91
CA GLN A 212 2.90 -0.26 -9.64
C GLN A 212 4.00 0.52 -8.92
N ASN A 213 3.71 1.72 -8.44
CA ASN A 213 4.70 2.54 -7.72
C ASN A 213 5.17 1.91 -6.39
N ASN A 214 4.37 0.99 -5.82
CA ASN A 214 4.71 0.28 -4.59
C ASN A 214 5.23 -1.15 -4.83
N LEU A 215 5.25 -1.61 -6.09
CA LEU A 215 5.80 -2.89 -6.52
C LEU A 215 7.28 -2.71 -6.89
N SER A 216 8.14 -3.57 -6.37
CA SER A 216 9.54 -3.70 -6.74
C SER A 216 9.77 -5.09 -7.30
N LEU A 217 10.51 -5.15 -8.41
CA LEU A 217 10.88 -6.37 -9.11
C LEU A 217 12.40 -6.47 -9.16
N GLU A 218 12.94 -7.56 -8.61
CA GLU A 218 14.38 -7.80 -8.59
C GLU A 218 14.68 -9.21 -9.11
N ILE A 219 15.65 -9.31 -10.02
CA ILE A 219 16.14 -10.61 -10.50
C ILE A 219 17.11 -11.14 -9.44
N ALA A 220 16.78 -12.28 -8.82
CA ALA A 220 17.55 -12.81 -7.70
C ALA A 220 19.00 -13.18 -8.09
N SER A 221 19.21 -13.63 -9.33
CA SER A 221 20.54 -13.81 -9.92
C SER A 221 20.43 -14.04 -11.42
N LEU A 222 21.32 -13.44 -12.22
CA LEU A 222 21.37 -13.64 -13.68
C LEU A 222 21.61 -15.10 -14.11
N LYS A 223 22.05 -15.96 -13.18
CA LYS A 223 22.28 -17.40 -13.42
C LYS A 223 21.12 -18.29 -12.99
N SER A 224 20.19 -17.77 -12.19
CA SER A 224 19.03 -18.52 -11.71
C SER A 224 17.78 -17.85 -12.25
N SER A 225 16.90 -18.62 -12.88
CA SER A 225 15.63 -18.13 -13.42
C SER A 225 14.61 -17.79 -12.32
N VAL A 226 15.01 -17.04 -11.30
CA VAL A 226 14.22 -16.68 -10.12
C VAL A 226 13.98 -15.17 -10.09
N ILE A 227 12.71 -14.79 -9.99
CA ILE A 227 12.26 -13.39 -9.87
C ILE A 227 11.73 -13.17 -8.46
N ASN A 228 12.25 -12.14 -7.78
CA ASN A 228 11.77 -11.68 -6.50
C ASN A 228 10.80 -10.51 -6.70
N LEU A 229 9.59 -10.68 -6.22
CA LEU A 229 8.52 -9.68 -6.16
C LEU A 229 8.47 -9.12 -4.76
N SER A 230 8.37 -7.80 -4.63
CA SER A 230 8.18 -7.13 -3.34
C SER A 230 7.14 -6.04 -3.45
N LEU A 231 6.13 -6.04 -2.58
CA LEU A 231 5.04 -5.07 -2.56
C LEU A 231 4.93 -4.42 -1.18
N LYS A 232 4.94 -3.09 -1.15
CA LYS A 232 4.69 -2.32 0.07
C LYS A 232 3.19 -2.05 0.22
N TYR A 233 2.57 -2.56 1.27
CA TYR A 233 1.13 -2.40 1.50
C TYR A 233 0.76 -2.33 3.00
N PRO A 234 -0.25 -1.53 3.41
CA PRO A 234 -0.66 -1.43 4.82
C PRO A 234 -1.30 -2.70 5.40
N LEU A 235 -1.89 -3.55 4.56
CA LEU A 235 -2.55 -4.80 4.93
C LEU A 235 -1.82 -6.00 4.31
N PRO A 236 -1.05 -6.79 5.10
CA PRO A 236 -0.24 -7.90 4.57
C PRO A 236 -1.04 -8.85 3.69
N TYR A 237 -2.20 -9.30 4.17
CA TYR A 237 -3.08 -10.22 3.45
C TYR A 237 -3.51 -9.67 2.08
N LYS A 238 -3.90 -8.39 1.98
CA LYS A 238 -4.22 -7.80 0.66
C LYS A 238 -2.99 -7.74 -0.24
N GLY A 239 -1.82 -7.41 0.32
CA GLY A 239 -0.57 -7.43 -0.42
C GLY A 239 -0.23 -8.81 -0.99
N GLU A 240 -0.42 -9.87 -0.21
CA GLU A 240 -0.27 -11.26 -0.64
C GLU A 240 -1.25 -11.60 -1.77
N HIS A 241 -2.52 -11.21 -1.63
CA HIS A 241 -3.51 -11.41 -2.69
C HIS A 241 -3.13 -10.70 -3.99
N ILE A 242 -2.66 -9.45 -3.93
CA ILE A 242 -2.19 -8.70 -5.10
C ILE A 242 -1.03 -9.42 -5.78
N LEU A 243 -0.01 -9.84 -5.02
CA LEU A 243 1.12 -10.58 -5.58
C LEU A 243 0.69 -11.92 -6.19
N ASN A 244 -0.18 -12.68 -5.50
CA ASN A 244 -0.72 -13.92 -6.05
C ASN A 244 -1.50 -13.71 -7.35
N GLY A 245 -2.26 -12.61 -7.45
CA GLY A 245 -2.95 -12.22 -8.68
C GLY A 245 -2.00 -11.93 -9.85
N LEU A 246 -0.82 -11.38 -9.58
CA LEU A 246 0.21 -11.17 -10.61
C LEU A 246 0.92 -12.46 -11.04
N ILE A 247 0.96 -13.47 -10.16
CA ILE A 247 1.62 -14.75 -10.43
C ILE A 247 0.70 -15.68 -11.25
N LEU A 248 -0.60 -15.63 -10.99
CA LEU A 248 -1.59 -16.55 -11.56
C LEU A 248 -2.17 -16.09 -12.91
N ASN A 249 -2.08 -14.80 -13.24
CA ASN A 249 -2.55 -14.22 -14.50
C ASN A 249 -1.41 -14.08 -15.51
#